data_AF-A0A2R3P7G0-F1
#
_entry.id   AF-A0A2R3P7G0-F1
#
_cell.length_a   1.000
_cell.length_b   1.000
_cell.length_c   1.000
_cell.angle_alpha   90.00
_cell.angle_beta   90.00
_cell.angle_gamma   90.00
#
_symmetry.space_group_name_H-M   'P 1'
#
loop_
_entity.id
_entity.type
_entity.pdbx_description
1 polymer ?
#
loop_
_entity_poly.entity_id
_entity_poly.type
_entity_poly.pdbx_seq_one_letter_code
_entity_poly.pdbx_strand_id
1 'polypeptide(L)'
;MKLIVFPLLISLVLMAYAFYIAIKDWKYFKQIQKLIKQDSKYFQNSKLLYICLGYLISLIIFNLVFVIITIICLVLMTNVMLLVQSIICLIYMIMLIIWIILIQNKIKSIYVVVKNNKIVIWDKVFGLEEIEIIKNDIKRKKIIFKVKEIEGYDIIKVSYHWELKDFLIELKMKTEFI
;
A
#
# COMPACT_ATOMS: atom_id res chain seq x y z
N MET A 1 -18.11 32.33 1.16
CA MET A 1 -18.63 31.00 0.74
C MET A 1 -17.76 30.27 -0.29
N LYS A 2 -17.23 30.90 -1.35
CA LYS A 2 -16.49 30.20 -2.43
C LYS A 2 -15.19 29.48 -2.01
N LEU A 3 -14.48 29.98 -0.98
CA LEU A 3 -13.19 29.42 -0.53
C LEU A 3 -13.29 28.05 0.18
N ILE A 4 -14.44 27.70 0.74
CA ILE A 4 -14.60 26.47 1.55
C ILE A 4 -15.02 25.27 0.70
N VAL A 5 -15.73 25.51 -0.40
CA VAL A 5 -16.24 24.45 -1.27
C VAL A 5 -15.09 23.69 -1.93
N PHE A 6 -14.03 24.39 -2.34
CA PHE A 6 -12.93 23.77 -3.08
C PHE A 6 -12.10 22.77 -2.25
N PRO A 7 -11.57 23.10 -1.05
CA PRO A 7 -10.84 22.12 -0.21
C PRO A 7 -11.71 20.95 0.24
N LEU A 8 -13.00 21.20 0.46
CA LEU A 8 -13.96 20.17 0.86
C LEU A 8 -14.23 19.20 -0.30
N LEU A 9 -14.47 19.70 -1.51
CA LEU A 9 -14.64 18.88 -2.70
C LEU A 9 -13.40 18.02 -2.98
N ILE A 10 -12.20 18.58 -2.88
CA ILE A 10 -10.96 17.81 -3.09
C ILE A 10 -10.81 16.72 -2.03
N SER A 11 -11.08 17.04 -0.76
CA SER A 11 -11.05 16.06 0.33
C SER A 11 -12.00 14.89 0.06
N LEU A 12 -13.21 15.16 -0.44
CA LEU A 12 -14.17 14.13 -0.81
C LEU A 12 -13.69 13.24 -1.97
N VAL A 13 -13.09 13.84 -3.01
CA VAL A 13 -12.51 13.09 -4.14
C VAL A 13 -11.36 12.20 -3.66
N LEU A 14 -10.44 12.73 -2.86
CA LEU A 14 -9.33 11.97 -2.30
C LEU A 14 -9.82 10.85 -1.38
N MET A 15 -10.86 11.11 -0.58
CA MET A 15 -11.47 10.12 0.29
C MET A 15 -12.09 8.97 -0.53
N ALA A 16 -12.86 9.28 -1.57
CA ALA A 16 -13.45 8.28 -2.46
C ALA A 16 -12.37 7.41 -3.13
N TYR A 17 -11.28 8.04 -3.61
CA TYR A 17 -10.17 7.32 -4.22
C TYR A 17 -9.39 6.45 -3.22
N ALA A 18 -9.12 6.96 -2.01
CA ALA A 18 -8.48 6.21 -0.93
C ALA A 18 -9.32 4.99 -0.53
N PHE A 19 -10.65 5.14 -0.46
CA PHE A 19 -11.58 4.05 -0.17
C PHE A 19 -11.60 3.00 -1.28
N TYR A 20 -11.64 3.42 -2.55
CA TYR A 20 -11.54 2.52 -3.69
C TYR A 20 -10.26 1.66 -3.64
N ILE A 21 -9.10 2.30 -3.39
CA ILE A 21 -7.83 1.57 -3.26
C ILE A 21 -7.89 0.60 -2.08
N ALA A 22 -8.35 1.04 -0.91
CA ALA A 22 -8.45 0.19 0.27
C ALA A 22 -9.32 -1.06 0.03
N ILE A 23 -10.45 -0.93 -0.65
CA ILE A 23 -11.30 -2.08 -1.02
C ILE A 23 -10.57 -3.03 -1.97
N LYS A 24 -9.96 -2.49 -3.03
CA LYS A 24 -9.22 -3.29 -4.01
C LYS A 24 -8.12 -4.10 -3.32
N ASP A 25 -7.33 -3.44 -2.47
CA ASP A 25 -6.19 -4.03 -1.78
C ASP A 25 -6.61 -4.99 -0.66
N TRP A 26 -7.75 -4.77 -0.04
CA TRP A 26 -8.35 -5.74 0.89
C TRP A 26 -8.71 -7.07 0.20
N LYS A 27 -9.15 -7.04 -1.06
CA LYS A 27 -9.41 -8.27 -1.83
C LYS A 27 -8.13 -9.08 -2.04
N TYR A 28 -7.03 -8.42 -2.44
CA TYR A 28 -5.73 -9.06 -2.61
C TYR A 28 -5.18 -9.61 -1.30
N PHE A 29 -5.25 -8.83 -0.22
CA PHE A 29 -4.87 -9.28 1.12
C PHE A 29 -5.61 -10.56 1.52
N LYS A 30 -6.93 -10.62 1.32
CA LYS A 30 -7.72 -11.83 1.62
C LYS A 30 -7.30 -13.03 0.79
N GLN A 31 -6.96 -12.84 -0.48
CA GLN A 31 -6.48 -13.93 -1.34
C GLN A 31 -5.13 -14.46 -0.85
N ILE A 32 -4.19 -13.57 -0.53
CA ILE A 32 -2.88 -13.93 0.04
C ILE A 32 -3.05 -14.70 1.36
N GLN A 33 -3.92 -14.23 2.26
CA GLN A 33 -4.21 -14.92 3.51
C GLN A 33 -4.80 -16.32 3.31
N LYS A 34 -5.63 -16.51 2.28
CA LYS A 34 -6.11 -17.85 1.91
C LYS A 34 -4.98 -18.76 1.44
N LEU A 35 -4.04 -18.25 0.65
CA LEU A 35 -2.88 -19.03 0.19
C LEU A 35 -1.98 -19.46 1.36
N ILE A 36 -1.71 -18.52 2.28
CA ILE A 36 -0.92 -18.78 3.50
C ILE A 36 -1.49 -19.94 4.32
N LYS A 37 -2.83 -20.02 4.43
CA LYS A 37 -3.51 -21.10 5.16
C LYS A 37 -3.45 -22.48 4.51
N GLN A 38 -2.97 -22.58 3.27
CA GLN A 38 -2.91 -23.84 2.52
C GLN A 38 -1.47 -24.35 2.38
N ASP A 39 -0.70 -24.32 3.48
CA ASP A 39 0.69 -24.81 3.59
C ASP A 39 1.67 -24.24 2.55
N SER A 40 1.47 -22.98 2.14
CA SER A 40 2.42 -22.29 1.27
C SER A 40 3.65 -21.79 2.04
N LYS A 41 4.81 -21.74 1.40
CA LYS A 41 5.97 -21.00 1.93
C LYS A 41 5.72 -19.51 1.75
N TYR A 42 5.95 -18.70 2.77
CA TYR A 42 5.74 -17.26 2.68
C TYR A 42 6.74 -16.45 3.50
N PHE A 43 7.00 -15.24 3.02
CA PHE A 43 7.64 -14.16 3.75
C PHE A 43 6.60 -13.11 4.15
N GLN A 44 6.72 -12.59 5.38
CA GLN A 44 5.90 -11.50 5.89
C GLN A 44 6.76 -10.40 6.54
N ASN A 45 6.68 -9.18 6.01
CA ASN A 45 7.22 -8.01 6.68
C ASN A 45 6.22 -7.47 7.71
N SER A 46 6.26 -8.02 8.93
CA SER A 46 5.35 -7.65 10.02
C SER A 46 5.45 -6.16 10.39
N LYS A 47 6.65 -5.57 10.36
CA LYS A 47 6.84 -4.14 10.66
C LYS A 47 6.05 -3.27 9.67
N LEU A 48 6.18 -3.56 8.37
CA LEU A 48 5.48 -2.79 7.34
C LEU A 48 3.97 -3.04 7.37
N LEU A 49 3.54 -4.26 7.69
CA LEU A 49 2.12 -4.58 7.93
C LEU A 49 1.53 -3.72 9.05
N TYR A 50 2.19 -3.66 10.22
CA TYR A 50 1.71 -2.86 11.35
C TYR A 50 1.71 -1.36 11.05
N ILE A 51 2.70 -0.85 10.31
CA ILE A 51 2.71 0.54 9.85
C ILE A 51 1.49 0.82 8.96
N CYS A 52 1.20 -0.06 8.00
CA CYS A 52 0.04 0.09 7.12
C CYS A 52 -1.28 0.05 7.90
N LEU A 53 -1.43 -0.91 8.81
CA LEU A 53 -2.64 -1.05 9.64
C LEU A 53 -2.82 0.13 10.60
N GLY A 54 -1.76 0.54 11.29
CA GLY A 54 -1.80 1.70 12.19
C GLY A 54 -2.15 2.99 11.46
N TYR A 55 -1.60 3.20 10.26
CA TYR A 55 -1.95 4.34 9.43
C TYR A 55 -3.42 4.31 8.97
N LEU A 56 -3.91 3.14 8.57
CA LEU A 56 -5.31 2.95 8.18
C LEU A 56 -6.26 3.26 9.35
N ILE A 57 -5.96 2.77 10.55
CA ILE A 57 -6.75 3.06 11.76
C ILE A 57 -6.76 4.56 12.05
N SER A 58 -5.60 5.23 11.99
CA SER A 58 -5.49 6.68 12.16
C SER A 58 -6.33 7.43 11.13
N LEU A 59 -6.30 7.01 9.86
CA LEU A 59 -7.10 7.60 8.79
C LEU A 59 -8.61 7.46 9.03
N ILE A 60 -9.07 6.32 9.55
CA ILE A 60 -10.47 6.09 9.91
C ILE A 60 -10.90 7.02 11.05
N ILE A 61 -10.09 7.12 12.11
CA ILE A 61 -10.36 8.02 13.24
C ILE A 61 -10.43 9.47 12.77
N PHE A 62 -9.47 9.90 11.95
CA PHE A 62 -9.45 11.26 11.39
C PHE A 62 -10.63 11.52 10.46
N ASN A 63 -11.10 10.53 9.71
CA ASN A 63 -12.30 10.66 8.89
C ASN A 63 -13.54 10.95 9.76
N LEU A 64 -13.71 10.24 10.87
CA LEU A 64 -14.80 10.51 11.81
C LEU A 64 -14.74 11.95 12.36
N VAL A 65 -13.55 12.38 12.79
CA VAL A 65 -13.33 13.75 13.28
C VAL A 65 -13.64 14.78 12.18
N PHE A 66 -13.17 14.55 10.96
CA PHE A 66 -13.43 15.40 9.80
C PHE A 66 -14.94 15.54 9.52
N VAL A 67 -15.69 14.43 9.52
CA VAL A 67 -17.14 14.45 9.29
C VAL A 67 -17.87 15.23 10.40
N ILE A 68 -17.54 14.97 11.67
CA ILE A 68 -18.18 15.64 12.82
C ILE A 68 -17.96 17.16 12.73
N ILE A 69 -16.73 17.61 12.50
CA ILE A 69 -16.41 19.04 12.44
C ILE A 69 -17.04 19.69 11.20
N THR A 70 -17.12 18.96 10.08
CA THR A 70 -17.83 19.43 8.89
C THR A 70 -19.31 19.71 9.19
N ILE A 71 -19.99 18.81 9.90
CA ILE A 71 -21.39 18.98 10.31
C ILE A 71 -21.54 20.20 11.23
N ILE A 72 -20.70 20.33 12.25
CA ILE A 72 -20.72 21.47 13.19
C ILE A 72 -20.51 22.79 12.44
N CYS A 73 -19.57 22.82 11.49
CA CYS A 73 -19.26 23.98 10.67
C CYS A 73 -20.48 24.44 9.84
N LEU A 74 -21.23 23.49 9.28
CA LEU A 74 -22.45 23.76 8.50
C LEU A 74 -23.60 24.30 9.36
N VAL A 75 -23.68 23.94 10.65
CA VAL A 75 -24.74 24.41 11.56
C VAL A 75 -24.43 25.81 12.11
N LEU A 76 -23.21 26.05 12.59
CA LEU A 76 -22.85 27.29 13.28
C LEU A 76 -22.41 28.42 12.34
N MET A 77 -21.78 28.07 11.21
CA MET A 77 -21.30 29.00 10.17
C MET A 77 -20.50 30.23 10.66
N THR A 78 -19.75 30.12 11.76
CA THR A 78 -18.91 31.23 12.26
C THR A 78 -17.54 31.27 11.57
N ASN A 79 -16.95 32.46 11.42
CA ASN A 79 -15.64 32.63 10.77
C ASN A 79 -14.52 31.79 11.42
N VAL A 80 -14.56 31.64 12.75
CA VAL A 80 -13.58 30.81 13.49
C VAL A 80 -13.74 29.33 13.12
N MET A 81 -14.98 28.83 13.07
CA MET A 81 -15.23 27.42 12.68
C MET A 81 -14.86 27.15 11.23
N LEU A 82 -15.06 28.13 10.33
CA LEU A 82 -14.63 28.02 8.94
C LEU A 82 -13.10 27.92 8.81
N LEU A 83 -12.36 28.69 9.62
CA LEU A 83 -10.90 28.63 9.66
C LEU A 83 -10.42 27.26 10.18
N VAL A 84 -10.98 26.79 11.29
CA VAL A 84 -10.65 25.47 11.87
C VAL A 84 -10.92 24.35 10.87
N GLN A 85 -12.09 24.34 10.23
CA GLN A 85 -12.44 23.36 9.22
C GLN A 85 -11.46 23.38 8.03
N SER A 86 -11.01 24.56 7.60
CA SER A 86 -10.06 24.68 6.48
C SER A 86 -8.70 24.07 6.83
N ILE A 87 -8.21 24.27 8.06
CA ILE A 87 -6.97 23.66 8.55
C ILE A 87 -7.10 22.14 8.61
N ILE A 88 -8.23 21.63 9.11
CA ILE A 88 -8.48 20.19 9.23
C ILE A 88 -8.61 19.53 7.85
N CYS A 89 -9.28 20.19 6.88
CA CYS A 89 -9.29 19.76 5.48
C CYS A 89 -7.87 19.58 4.94
N LEU A 90 -6.97 20.56 5.14
CA LEU A 90 -5.60 20.48 4.65
C LEU A 90 -4.82 19.31 5.26
N ILE A 91 -4.92 19.14 6.58
CA ILE A 91 -4.29 18.01 7.29
C ILE A 91 -4.84 16.68 6.76
N TYR A 92 -6.15 16.58 6.60
CA TYR A 92 -6.80 15.36 6.12
C TYR A 92 -6.41 15.01 4.68
N MET A 93 -6.32 16.01 3.78
CA MET A 93 -5.82 15.80 2.42
C MET A 93 -4.38 15.27 2.41
N ILE A 94 -3.50 15.83 3.25
CA ILE A 94 -2.11 15.35 3.38
C ILE A 94 -2.11 13.89 3.84
N MET A 95 -2.94 13.53 4.82
CA MET A 95 -3.05 12.15 5.29
C MET A 95 -3.54 11.19 4.20
N LEU A 96 -4.55 11.59 3.41
CA LEU A 96 -5.04 10.80 2.29
C LEU A 96 -3.96 10.59 1.22
N ILE A 97 -3.20 11.63 0.88
CA ILE A 97 -2.09 11.53 -0.08
C ILE A 97 -1.01 10.59 0.42
N ILE A 98 -0.61 10.70 1.70
CA ILE A 98 0.37 9.80 2.31
C ILE A 98 -0.14 8.36 2.27
N TRP A 99 -1.43 8.12 2.59
CA TRP A 99 -2.04 6.79 2.50
C TRP A 99 -1.91 6.22 1.09
N ILE A 100 -2.32 6.98 0.07
CA ILE A 100 -2.26 6.58 -1.34
C ILE A 100 -0.83 6.22 -1.76
N ILE A 101 0.16 7.05 -1.39
CA ILE A 101 1.57 6.81 -1.71
C ILE A 101 2.08 5.56 -0.99
N LEU A 102 1.75 5.40 0.29
CA LEU A 102 2.18 4.29 1.12
C LEU A 102 1.64 2.97 0.57
N ILE A 103 0.33 2.90 0.32
CA ILE A 103 -0.31 1.69 -0.17
C ILE A 103 0.20 1.31 -1.57
N GLN A 104 0.33 2.26 -2.50
CA GLN A 104 0.79 1.95 -3.86
C GLN A 104 2.25 1.48 -3.92
N ASN A 105 3.13 2.02 -3.07
CA ASN A 105 4.57 1.77 -3.17
C ASN A 105 5.09 0.71 -2.21
N LYS A 106 4.46 0.55 -1.04
CA LYS A 106 5.01 -0.26 0.05
C LYS A 106 4.26 -1.56 0.27
N ILE A 107 2.98 -1.64 -0.10
CA ILE A 107 2.15 -2.82 0.19
C ILE A 107 2.69 -4.11 -0.47
N LYS A 108 3.30 -3.97 -1.65
CA LYS A 108 3.97 -5.08 -2.37
C LYS A 108 5.13 -5.71 -1.61
N SER A 109 5.62 -5.04 -0.59
CA SER A 109 6.75 -5.50 0.23
C SER A 109 6.30 -6.21 1.50
N ILE A 110 4.99 -6.35 1.72
CA ILE A 110 4.46 -7.00 2.94
C ILE A 110 4.53 -8.51 2.80
N TYR A 111 4.00 -9.06 1.72
CA TYR A 111 3.89 -10.49 1.51
C TYR A 111 4.55 -10.94 0.22
N VAL A 112 5.30 -12.02 0.31
CA VAL A 112 5.74 -12.81 -0.83
C VAL A 112 5.38 -14.25 -0.52
N VAL A 113 4.55 -14.87 -1.36
CA VAL A 113 4.05 -16.24 -1.15
C VAL A 113 4.49 -17.11 -2.31
N VAL A 114 4.97 -18.32 -2.02
CA VAL A 114 5.35 -19.31 -3.03
C VAL A 114 4.53 -20.57 -2.85
N LYS A 115 3.85 -20.97 -3.93
CA LYS A 115 3.03 -22.18 -3.98
C LYS A 115 3.01 -22.75 -5.39
N ASN A 116 3.15 -24.07 -5.53
CA ASN A 116 3.06 -24.79 -6.81
C ASN A 116 3.95 -24.20 -7.92
N ASN A 117 5.23 -23.93 -7.62
CA ASN A 117 6.19 -23.31 -8.55
C ASN A 117 5.77 -21.93 -9.08
N LYS A 118 4.86 -21.24 -8.37
CA LYS A 118 4.46 -19.85 -8.64
C LYS A 118 4.75 -18.99 -7.42
N ILE A 119 5.09 -17.74 -7.70
CA ILE A 119 5.28 -16.70 -6.68
C ILE A 119 4.17 -15.65 -6.83
N VAL A 120 3.68 -15.19 -5.68
CA VAL A 120 2.63 -14.20 -5.56
C VAL A 120 3.21 -13.01 -4.80
N ILE A 121 3.25 -11.86 -5.46
CA ILE A 121 3.65 -10.58 -4.88
C ILE A 121 2.50 -9.61 -5.06
N TRP A 122 1.71 -9.45 -4.00
CA TRP A 122 0.53 -8.59 -3.97
C TRP A 122 -0.50 -8.91 -5.06
N ASP A 123 -0.58 -8.08 -6.10
CA ASP A 123 -1.48 -8.18 -7.24
C ASP A 123 -0.89 -8.98 -8.41
N LYS A 124 0.38 -9.39 -8.32
CA LYS A 124 1.10 -10.09 -9.40
C LYS A 124 1.34 -11.56 -9.05
N VAL A 125 1.15 -12.43 -10.04
CA VAL A 125 1.40 -13.87 -9.95
C VAL A 125 2.21 -14.28 -11.17
N PHE A 126 3.33 -14.97 -10.95
CA PHE A 126 4.23 -15.41 -12.02
C PHE A 126 4.89 -16.74 -11.65
N GLY A 127 5.26 -17.52 -12.66
CA GLY A 127 5.99 -18.77 -12.50
C GLY A 127 7.44 -18.54 -12.06
N LEU A 128 8.02 -19.47 -11.29
CA LEU A 128 9.44 -19.37 -10.90
C LEU A 128 10.39 -19.42 -12.12
N GLU A 129 9.99 -20.14 -13.16
CA GLU A 129 10.71 -20.26 -14.43
C GLU A 129 10.70 -18.99 -15.27
N GLU A 130 9.69 -18.13 -15.09
CA GLU A 130 9.57 -16.83 -15.75
C GLU A 130 10.53 -15.81 -15.12
N ILE A 131 11.07 -16.08 -13.94
CA ILE A 131 12.02 -15.19 -13.26
C ILE A 131 13.40 -15.39 -13.88
N GLU A 132 13.85 -14.37 -14.60
CA GLU A 132 15.19 -14.36 -15.17
C GLU A 132 16.23 -14.11 -14.07
N ILE A 133 16.00 -13.08 -13.25
CA ILE A 133 16.94 -12.63 -12.23
C ILE A 133 16.24 -11.88 -11.10
N ILE A 134 16.71 -12.12 -9.89
CA ILE A 134 16.38 -11.33 -8.70
C ILE A 134 17.65 -10.64 -8.21
N LYS A 135 17.64 -9.31 -8.11
CA LYS A 135 18.80 -8.55 -7.63
C LYS A 135 18.41 -7.38 -6.73
N ASN A 136 19.37 -6.89 -5.97
CA ASN A 136 19.22 -5.64 -5.23
C ASN A 136 19.42 -4.44 -6.16
N ASP A 137 18.78 -3.32 -5.85
CA ASP A 137 19.21 -2.03 -6.41
C ASP A 137 20.56 -1.62 -5.82
N ILE A 138 21.25 -0.70 -6.50
CA ILE A 138 22.61 -0.23 -6.13
C ILE A 138 22.67 0.25 -4.67
N LYS A 139 21.59 0.84 -4.17
CA LYS A 139 21.51 1.40 -2.81
C LYS A 139 20.96 0.41 -1.76
N ARG A 140 20.70 -0.86 -2.14
CA ARG A 140 20.09 -1.90 -1.27
C ARG A 140 18.79 -1.43 -0.58
N LYS A 141 18.01 -0.58 -1.25
CA LYS A 141 16.69 -0.12 -0.81
C LYS A 141 15.57 -0.98 -1.38
N LYS A 142 15.78 -1.67 -2.48
CA LYS A 142 14.77 -2.46 -3.18
C LYS A 142 15.34 -3.79 -3.68
N ILE A 143 14.51 -4.83 -3.63
CA ILE A 143 14.72 -6.09 -4.35
C ILE A 143 13.92 -5.99 -5.65
N ILE A 144 14.57 -6.29 -6.77
CA ILE A 144 14.04 -6.18 -8.13
C ILE A 144 13.91 -7.59 -8.68
N PHE A 145 12.69 -7.98 -9.05
CA PHE A 145 12.39 -9.18 -9.81
C PHE A 145 12.24 -8.78 -11.28
N LYS A 146 13.05 -9.38 -12.15
CA LYS A 146 12.92 -9.27 -13.60
C LYS A 146 12.22 -10.54 -14.10
N VAL A 147 10.98 -10.39 -14.54
CA VAL A 147 10.10 -11.49 -14.96
C VAL A 147 9.91 -11.41 -16.47
N LYS A 148 10.07 -12.53 -17.17
CA LYS A 148 9.89 -12.64 -18.61
C LYS A 148 8.40 -12.74 -18.94
N GLU A 149 7.92 -11.88 -19.81
CA GLU A 149 6.56 -11.90 -20.36
C GLU A 149 6.60 -12.14 -21.88
N ILE A 150 5.43 -12.34 -22.50
CA ILE A 150 5.29 -12.66 -23.93
C ILE A 150 5.93 -11.56 -24.81
N GLU A 151 5.83 -10.30 -24.41
CA GLU A 151 6.29 -9.13 -25.19
C GLU A 151 7.51 -8.41 -24.57
N GLY A 152 8.15 -8.97 -23.55
CA GLY A 152 9.31 -8.33 -22.93
C GLY A 152 9.58 -8.77 -21.49
N TYR A 153 9.88 -7.78 -20.64
CA TYR A 153 10.17 -8.00 -19.22
C TYR A 153 9.32 -7.10 -18.34
N ASP A 154 8.66 -7.69 -17.35
CA ASP A 154 8.04 -6.97 -16.26
C ASP A 154 9.03 -6.83 -15.09
N ILE A 155 9.05 -5.65 -14.48
CA ILE A 155 9.98 -5.29 -13.39
C ILE A 155 9.18 -5.04 -12.12
N ILE A 156 9.25 -5.99 -11.21
CA ILE A 156 8.56 -5.90 -9.91
C ILE A 156 9.58 -5.45 -8.86
N LYS A 157 9.27 -4.35 -8.20
CA LYS A 157 10.14 -3.76 -7.17
C LYS A 157 9.48 -3.86 -5.81
N VAL A 158 10.13 -4.53 -4.87
CA VAL A 158 9.73 -4.58 -3.47
C VAL A 158 10.77 -3.89 -2.61
N SER A 159 10.38 -3.35 -1.46
CA SER A 159 11.33 -2.77 -0.50
C SER A 159 12.24 -3.87 0.03
N TYR A 160 13.53 -3.55 0.16
CA TYR A 160 14.50 -4.49 0.70
C TYR A 160 14.15 -4.88 2.14
N HIS A 161 14.23 -6.18 2.41
CA HIS A 161 14.18 -6.76 3.75
C HIS A 161 15.15 -7.95 3.79
N TRP A 162 15.94 -8.08 4.85
CA TRP A 162 16.95 -9.13 4.93
C TRP A 162 16.31 -10.52 5.00
N GLU A 163 15.23 -10.70 5.78
CA GLU A 163 14.48 -11.98 5.81
C GLU A 163 13.89 -12.34 4.44
N LEU A 164 13.51 -11.35 3.61
CA LEU A 164 13.06 -11.63 2.25
C LEU A 164 14.21 -12.10 1.37
N LYS A 165 15.39 -11.49 1.52
CA LYS A 165 16.59 -11.94 0.82
C LYS A 165 16.91 -13.40 1.18
N ASP A 166 16.92 -13.73 2.46
CA ASP A 166 17.25 -15.07 2.95
C ASP A 166 16.19 -16.09 2.49
N PHE A 167 14.91 -15.74 2.58
CA PHE A 167 13.80 -16.54 2.05
C PHE A 167 13.97 -16.87 0.56
N LEU A 168 14.40 -15.90 -0.26
CA LEU A 168 14.62 -16.12 -1.69
C LEU A 168 15.84 -17.01 -1.98
N ILE A 169 16.88 -16.94 -1.15
CA ILE A 169 18.07 -17.82 -1.24
C ILE A 169 17.69 -19.25 -0.86
N GLU A 170 16.93 -19.44 0.22
CA GLU A 170 16.46 -20.76 0.67
C GLU A 170 15.59 -21.47 -0.37
N LEU A 171 14.84 -20.69 -1.15
CA LEU A 171 14.05 -21.19 -2.28
C LEU A 171 14.90 -21.58 -3.50
N LYS A 172 16.23 -21.42 -3.44
CA LYS A 172 17.19 -21.70 -4.53
C LYS A 172 16.86 -20.95 -5.82
N MET A 173 16.39 -19.71 -5.67
CA MET A 173 16.02 -18.84 -6.78
C MET A 173 17.26 -18.30 -7.51
N LYS A 174 17.09 -17.86 -8.76
CA LYS A 174 18.16 -17.19 -9.54
C LYS A 174 18.42 -15.78 -8.99
N THR A 175 19.22 -15.69 -7.93
CA THR A 175 19.52 -14.44 -7.22
C THR A 175 20.93 -13.94 -7.50
N GLU A 176 21.08 -12.66 -7.81
CA GLU A 176 22.35 -11.92 -7.88
C GLU A 176 22.39 -10.87 -6.76
N PHE A 177 22.43 -11.33 -5.52
CA PHE A 177 22.55 -10.44 -4.37
C PHE A 177 24.02 -10.11 -4.11
N ILE A 178 24.39 -8.85 -4.33
CA ILE A 178 25.70 -8.26 -3.97
C ILE A 178 25.63 -7.69 -2.54
#